data_AF-A0A968ULG2-F1
#
_entry.id   AF-A0A968ULG2-F1
#
_cell.length_a   1.000
_cell.length_b   1.000
_cell.length_c   1.000
_cell.angle_alpha   90.00
_cell.angle_beta   90.00
_cell.angle_gamma   90.00
#
_symmetry.space_group_name_H-M   'P 1'
#
loop_
_entity.id
_entity.type
_entity.pdbx_description
1 polymer ?
#
loop_
_entity_poly.entity_id
_entity_poly.type
_entity_poly.pdbx_seq_one_letter_code
_entity_poly.pdbx_strand_id
1 'polypeptide(L)'
;MIPTIPSHRLSAEIEALPKDQTLYEFRDMSVRIAWASQIPEVLTEICRLRELTFRQVGEGTGKSTDADRFDAYYLHLFLWNKNRQENCRRVSPGRER
;
A
#
# COMPACT_ATOMS: atom_id res chain seq x y z
N MET A 1 -3.87 3.83 16.37
CA MET A 1 -3.33 3.57 15.02
C MET A 1 -1.93 3.03 15.20
N ILE A 2 -1.51 2.05 14.40
CA ILE A 2 -0.11 1.58 14.46
C ILE A 2 0.86 2.67 13.96
N PRO A 3 2.13 2.68 14.40
CA PRO A 3 3.13 3.59 13.86
C PRO A 3 3.39 3.31 12.38
N THR A 4 3.82 4.34 11.63
CA THR A 4 4.25 4.19 10.24
C THR A 4 5.43 3.24 10.16
N ILE A 5 5.40 2.31 9.20
CA ILE A 5 6.51 1.39 8.98
C ILE A 5 7.67 2.13 8.29
N PRO A 6 8.93 1.94 8.74
CA PRO A 6 10.09 2.56 8.11
C PRO A 6 10.20 2.21 6.62
N SER A 7 10.43 3.23 5.79
CA SER A 7 10.38 3.10 4.33
C SER A 7 11.41 2.11 3.77
N HIS A 8 12.56 1.94 4.43
CA HIS A 8 13.55 0.94 4.02
C HIS A 8 13.04 -0.51 4.14
N ARG A 9 12.16 -0.82 5.11
CA ARG A 9 11.56 -2.15 5.24
C ARG A 9 10.55 -2.41 4.13
N LEU A 10 9.76 -1.40 3.79
CA LEU A 10 8.81 -1.48 2.67
C LEU A 10 9.55 -1.63 1.34
N SER A 11 10.57 -0.82 1.09
CA SER A 11 11.40 -0.94 -0.11
C SER A 11 12.03 -2.32 -0.25
N ALA A 12 12.53 -2.91 0.85
CA ALA A 12 13.10 -4.25 0.82
C ALA A 12 12.10 -5.32 0.37
N GLU A 13 10.85 -5.27 0.83
CA GLU A 13 9.80 -6.18 0.37
C GLU A 13 9.48 -5.98 -1.12
N ILE A 14 9.36 -4.72 -1.56
CA ILE A 14 9.08 -4.38 -2.96
C ILE A 14 10.22 -4.83 -3.88
N GLU A 15 11.47 -4.67 -3.47
CA GLU A 15 12.66 -5.08 -4.22
C GLU A 15 12.82 -6.61 -4.28
N ALA A 16 12.33 -7.33 -3.25
CA ALA A 16 12.31 -8.78 -3.21
C ALA A 16 11.24 -9.42 -4.10
N LEU A 17 10.27 -8.63 -4.61
CA LEU A 17 9.23 -9.15 -5.49
C LEU A 17 9.81 -9.60 -6.84
N PRO A 18 9.34 -10.74 -7.38
CA PRO A 18 9.60 -11.16 -8.75
C PRO A 18 9.31 -10.05 -9.79
N LYS A 19 10.11 -10.01 -10.86
CA LYS A 19 9.98 -8.95 -11.88
C LYS A 19 8.65 -9.01 -12.66
N ASP A 20 8.11 -10.21 -12.85
CA ASP A 20 6.80 -10.46 -13.47
C ASP A 20 5.62 -9.94 -12.64
N GLN A 21 5.85 -9.66 -11.36
CA GLN A 21 4.87 -9.01 -10.48
C GLN A 21 4.86 -7.48 -10.59
N THR A 22 5.70 -6.90 -11.44
CA THR A 22 5.63 -5.50 -11.84
C THR A 22 4.85 -5.37 -13.14
N LEU A 23 3.63 -4.85 -13.06
CA LEU A 23 2.72 -4.76 -14.22
C LEU A 23 3.04 -3.56 -15.12
N TYR A 24 3.47 -2.46 -14.52
CA TYR A 24 3.77 -1.23 -15.25
C TYR A 24 4.74 -0.35 -14.48
N GLU A 25 5.60 0.36 -15.19
CA GLU A 25 6.49 1.37 -14.61
C GLU A 25 6.44 2.66 -15.43
N PHE A 26 6.37 3.80 -14.74
CA PHE A 26 6.46 5.11 -15.36
C PHE A 26 7.12 6.10 -14.41
N ARG A 27 8.28 6.61 -14.83
CA ARG A 27 9.14 7.46 -13.99
C ARG A 27 9.42 6.75 -12.65
N ASP A 28 9.06 7.39 -11.55
CA ASP A 28 9.27 6.87 -10.19
C ASP A 28 8.13 5.99 -9.70
N MET A 29 7.09 5.79 -10.50
CA MET A 29 5.92 5.02 -10.11
C MET A 29 5.98 3.62 -10.70
N SER A 30 5.54 2.63 -9.94
CA SER A 30 5.34 1.26 -10.43
C SER A 30 4.03 0.69 -9.92
N VAL A 31 3.28 0.05 -10.82
CA VAL A 31 2.08 -0.74 -10.49
C VAL A 31 2.53 -2.18 -10.28
N ARG A 32 2.22 -2.74 -9.10
CA ARG A 32 2.69 -4.04 -8.67
C ARG A 32 1.55 -4.90 -8.15
N ILE A 33 1.71 -6.21 -8.29
CA ILE A 33 0.84 -7.22 -7.69
C ILE A 33 1.62 -8.08 -6.72
N ALA A 34 1.06 -8.43 -5.56
CA ALA A 34 1.72 -9.35 -4.64
C ALA A 34 0.72 -10.10 -3.76
N TRP A 35 1.08 -11.32 -3.36
CA TRP A 35 0.36 -12.03 -2.30
C TRP A 35 0.72 -11.44 -0.94
N ALA A 36 -0.22 -11.50 0.02
CA ALA A 36 0.00 -11.02 1.38
C ALA A 36 1.28 -11.57 2.04
N SER A 37 1.61 -12.84 1.76
CA SER A 37 2.82 -13.51 2.27
C SER A 37 4.14 -12.94 1.74
N GLN A 38 4.12 -12.24 0.61
CA GLN A 38 5.31 -11.63 0.00
C GLN A 38 5.57 -10.23 0.53
N ILE A 39 4.54 -9.58 1.09
CA ILE A 39 4.55 -8.16 1.43
C ILE A 39 3.90 -7.87 2.81
N PRO A 40 4.27 -8.58 3.90
CA PRO A 40 3.59 -8.43 5.19
C PRO A 40 3.66 -7.00 5.76
N GLU A 41 4.79 -6.31 5.60
CA GLU A 41 4.95 -4.93 6.08
C GLU A 41 4.24 -3.93 5.16
N VAL A 42 4.33 -4.06 3.84
CA VAL A 42 3.60 -3.19 2.90
C VAL A 42 2.10 -3.38 3.05
N LEU A 43 1.61 -4.61 3.21
CA LEU A 43 0.19 -4.87 3.47
C LEU A 43 -0.26 -4.23 4.79
N THR A 44 0.56 -4.33 5.85
CA THR A 44 0.29 -3.68 7.13
C THR A 44 0.19 -2.15 6.97
N GLU A 45 1.09 -1.55 6.19
CA GLU A 45 1.05 -0.11 5.88
C GLU A 45 -0.20 0.26 5.05
N ILE A 46 -0.59 -0.56 4.08
CA ILE A 46 -1.84 -0.38 3.32
C ILE A 46 -3.05 -0.40 4.26
N CYS A 47 -3.15 -1.37 5.18
CA CYS A 47 -4.22 -1.46 6.17
C CYS A 47 -4.22 -0.26 7.13
N ARG A 48 -3.05 0.27 7.49
CA ARG A 48 -2.92 1.51 8.29
C ARG A 48 -3.46 2.71 7.53
N LEU A 49 -3.10 2.85 6.25
CA LEU A 49 -3.54 3.95 5.38
C LEU A 49 -5.04 3.87 5.06
N ARG A 50 -5.60 2.67 4.89
CA ARG A 50 -7.04 2.42 4.75
C ARG A 50 -7.82 2.97 5.95
N GLU A 51 -7.44 2.56 7.17
CA GLU A 51 -8.09 3.05 8.40
C GLU A 51 -7.97 4.57 8.56
N LEU A 52 -6.80 5.15 8.26
CA LEU A 52 -6.62 6.60 8.29
C LEU A 52 -7.56 7.30 7.30
N THR A 53 -7.72 6.76 6.09
CA THR A 53 -8.59 7.31 5.05
C THR A 53 -10.07 7.20 5.44
N PHE A 54 -10.50 6.05 5.94
CA PHE A 54 -11.90 5.85 6.35
C PHE A 54 -12.26 6.69 7.59
N ARG A 55 -11.36 6.83 8.56
CA ARG A 55 -11.57 7.74 9.71
C ARG A 55 -11.80 9.18 9.29
N GLN A 56 -11.08 9.67 8.27
CA GLN A 56 -11.22 11.06 7.81
C GLN A 56 -12.61 11.36 7.23
N VAL A 57 -13.32 10.35 6.75
CA VAL A 57 -14.68 10.48 6.20
C VAL A 57 -15.77 9.97 7.14
N GLY A 58 -15.43 9.60 8.38
CA GLY A 58 -16.39 9.14 9.40
C GLY A 58 -16.74 7.64 9.33
N GLU A 59 -16.14 6.88 8.42
CA GLU A 59 -16.39 5.45 8.18
C GLU A 59 -15.32 4.53 8.80
N GLY A 60 -14.37 5.11 9.55
CA GLY A 60 -13.26 4.36 10.16
C GLY A 60 -13.74 3.44 11.28
N THR A 61 -13.11 2.27 11.39
CA THR A 61 -13.51 1.27 12.40
C THR A 61 -13.12 1.65 13.83
N GLY A 62 -12.23 2.63 13.99
CA GLY A 62 -11.66 3.01 15.29
C GLY A 62 -10.53 2.09 15.75
N LYS A 63 -10.22 1.02 15.00
CA LYS A 63 -9.15 0.06 15.31
C LYS A 63 -7.77 0.56 14.89
N SER A 64 -6.71 -0.13 15.33
CA SER A 64 -5.33 0.25 15.03
C SER A 64 -4.97 0.17 13.54
N THR A 65 -5.65 -0.69 12.79
CA THR A 65 -5.55 -0.94 11.33
C THR A 65 -6.90 -1.40 10.78
N ASP A 66 -7.12 -1.20 9.48
CA ASP A 66 -8.25 -1.77 8.73
C ASP A 66 -7.75 -3.01 7.99
N ALA A 67 -7.50 -4.08 8.76
CA ALA A 67 -7.16 -5.39 8.22
C ALA A 67 -8.38 -6.31 8.39
N ASP A 68 -8.73 -7.04 7.34
CA ASP A 68 -9.78 -8.05 7.37
C ASP A 68 -9.21 -9.46 7.12
N ARG A 69 -10.02 -10.48 7.40
CA ARG A 69 -9.61 -11.89 7.25
C ARG A 69 -9.35 -12.30 5.80
N PHE A 70 -9.84 -11.52 4.84
CA PHE A 70 -9.76 -11.82 3.42
C PHE A 70 -8.49 -11.24 2.77
N ASP A 71 -7.86 -10.23 3.40
CA ASP A 71 -6.58 -9.66 2.96
C ASP A 71 -5.50 -10.74 2.73
N ALA A 72 -5.52 -11.84 3.49
CA ALA A 72 -4.59 -12.96 3.31
C ALA A 72 -4.78 -13.75 2.00
N TYR A 73 -5.97 -13.68 1.40
CA TYR A 73 -6.37 -14.49 0.24
C TYR A 73 -6.38 -13.70 -1.07
N TYR A 74 -6.31 -12.38 -1.02
CA TYR A 74 -6.29 -11.54 -2.21
C TYR A 74 -4.89 -11.38 -2.79
N LEU A 75 -4.85 -11.27 -4.12
CA LEU A 75 -3.73 -10.71 -4.83
C LEU A 75 -3.85 -9.19 -4.77
N HIS A 76 -2.91 -8.54 -4.09
CA HIS A 76 -2.93 -7.11 -3.84
C HIS A 76 -2.37 -6.36 -5.04
N LEU A 77 -3.19 -5.55 -5.70
CA LEU A 77 -2.76 -4.59 -6.71
C LEU A 77 -2.55 -3.24 -6.04
N PHE A 78 -1.33 -2.70 -6.11
CA PHE A 78 -1.00 -1.44 -5.46
C PHE A 78 -0.01 -0.61 -6.28
N LEU A 79 0.02 0.67 -5.94
CA LEU A 79 0.90 1.65 -6.56
C LEU A 79 2.07 1.97 -5.62
N TRP A 80 3.28 1.81 -6.13
CA TRP A 80 4.52 2.08 -5.40
C TRP A 80 5.27 3.27 -6.01
N ASN A 81 5.86 4.12 -5.16
CA ASN A 81 6.72 5.23 -5.58
C ASN A 81 8.16 4.97 -5.11
N LYS A 82 9.09 4.84 -6.06
CA LYS A 82 10.50 4.50 -5.85
C LYS A 82 11.33 5.65 -5.25
N ASN A 83 10.93 6.91 -5.47
CA ASN A 83 11.71 8.10 -5.07
C ASN A 83 11.22 8.75 -3.78
N ARG A 84 10.10 8.29 -3.21
CA ARG A 84 9.59 8.83 -1.96
C ARG A 84 9.95 7.93 -0.80
N GLN A 85 10.73 8.48 0.13
CA GLN A 85 10.79 7.98 1.51
C GLN A 85 9.45 8.15 2.27
N GLU A 86 8.39 8.65 1.61
CA GLU A 86 7.03 8.78 2.14
C GLU A 86 6.04 7.94 1.29
N ASN A 87 5.66 6.79 1.84
CA ASN A 87 4.93 5.72 1.18
C ASN A 87 3.52 6.14 0.70
N CYS A 88 3.13 5.62 -0.48
CA CYS A 88 1.77 5.58 -1.06
C CYS A 88 0.97 6.91 -1.05
N ARG A 89 1.10 7.71 -2.12
CA ARG A 89 0.16 8.82 -2.38
C ARG A 89 -1.08 8.32 -3.13
N ARG A 90 -2.24 8.77 -2.65
CA ARG A 90 -3.57 8.69 -3.29
C ARG A 90 -3.51 9.03 -4.79
N VAL A 91 -4.04 8.14 -5.63
CA VAL A 91 -4.51 8.52 -6.98
C VAL A 91 -5.93 9.06 -6.81
N SER A 92 -6.09 10.38 -6.86
CA SER A 92 -7.41 10.99 -7.04
C SER A 92 -7.73 11.02 -8.53
N PRO A 93 -8.96 10.71 -8.98
CA PRO A 93 -9.41 11.16 -10.29
C PRO A 93 -9.31 12.69 -10.32
N GLY A 94 -8.64 13.24 -11.32
CA GLY A 94 -8.59 14.68 -11.54
C GLY A 94 -10.00 15.22 -11.70
N ARG A 95 -10.35 16.24 -10.92
CA ARG A 95 -11.49 17.09 -11.22
C ARG A 95 -11.05 17.98 -12.36
N GLU A 96 -11.39 17.60 -13.60
CA GLU A 96 -11.35 18.53 -14.72
C GLU A 96 -12.26 19.71 -14.37
N ARG A 97 -11.71 20.92 -14.54
CA ARG A 97 -12.49 22.14 -14.63
C ARG A 97 -12.87 22.35 -16.08
#